data_AF-A0A9Q6LMH9-F1
#
_entry.id   AF-A0A9Q6LMH9-F1
#
_cell.length_a   1.000
_cell.length_b   1.000
_cell.length_c   1.000
_cell.angle_alpha   90.00
_cell.angle_beta   90.00
_cell.angle_gamma   90.00
#
_symmetry.space_group_name_H-M   'P 1'
#
loop_
_entity.id
_entity.type
_entity.pdbx_description
1 polymer ?
#
loop_
_entity_poly.entity_id
_entity_poly.type
_entity_poly.pdbx_seq_one_letter_code
_entity_poly.pdbx_strand_id
1 'polypeptide(L)'
;MILQRYIDRGYLTTAKAEQLELDSFQSDVLNSETISQLIFSDFISVDEVLQLSLREQSNLKLHSICRLITSGLITIKDALAFAAKQRMILNSEKICDLIITEKMTVDQTLQLKLEQRITLESQAIYELVSRGKITVDQTLQLDLEQRIALESQVIYELVSRDNSPYALT
;
A
#
# COMPACT_ATOMS: atom_id res chain seq x y z
N MET A 1 -5.68 19.90 -20.81
CA MET A 1 -6.86 20.04 -19.92
C MET A 1 -7.05 18.74 -19.17
N ILE A 2 -7.08 18.74 -17.84
CA ILE A 2 -7.12 17.50 -17.02
C ILE A 2 -8.32 16.62 -17.38
N LEU A 3 -9.48 17.23 -17.68
CA LEU A 3 -10.68 16.49 -18.07
C LEU A 3 -10.58 15.75 -19.41
N GLN A 4 -9.70 16.21 -20.32
CA GLN A 4 -9.59 15.63 -21.67
C GLN A 4 -9.23 14.14 -21.63
N ARG A 5 -8.34 13.72 -20.72
CA ARG A 5 -7.95 12.31 -20.62
C ARG A 5 -9.09 11.39 -20.21
N TYR A 6 -10.05 11.89 -19.44
CA TYR A 6 -11.24 11.14 -19.05
C TYR A 6 -12.26 11.10 -20.18
N ILE A 7 -12.32 12.16 -20.99
CA ILE A 7 -13.15 12.21 -22.20
C ILE A 7 -12.64 11.23 -23.26
N ASP A 8 -11.35 11.29 -23.57
CA ASP A 8 -10.72 10.46 -24.61
C ASP A 8 -10.87 8.95 -24.32
N ARG A 9 -10.97 8.60 -23.03
CA ARG A 9 -11.13 7.23 -22.56
C ARG A 9 -12.58 6.83 -22.24
N GLY A 10 -13.55 7.72 -22.46
CA GLY A 10 -14.98 7.44 -22.29
C GLY A 10 -15.51 7.48 -20.86
N TYR A 11 -14.70 7.92 -19.89
CA TYR A 11 -15.09 8.06 -18.48
C TYR A 11 -15.80 9.39 -18.17
N LEU A 12 -15.80 10.32 -19.13
CA LEU A 12 -16.47 11.60 -19.03
C LEU A 12 -16.99 12.04 -20.40
N THR A 13 -18.22 12.50 -20.51
CA THR A 13 -18.72 13.09 -21.76
C THR A 13 -18.26 14.54 -21.89
N THR A 14 -18.08 15.05 -23.12
CA THR A 14 -17.75 16.47 -23.37
C THR A 14 -18.76 17.42 -22.71
N ALA A 15 -20.06 17.17 -22.88
CA ALA A 15 -21.12 17.99 -22.28
C ALA A 15 -21.02 18.09 -20.75
N LYS A 16 -20.67 16.98 -20.09
CA LYS A 16 -20.46 16.95 -18.64
C LYS A 16 -19.16 17.64 -18.23
N ALA A 17 -18.09 17.49 -19.01
CA ALA A 17 -16.83 18.18 -18.76
C ALA A 17 -16.97 19.70 -18.84
N GLU A 18 -17.80 20.20 -19.77
CA GLU A 18 -18.11 21.63 -19.91
C GLU A 18 -18.91 22.20 -18.72
N GLN A 19 -19.72 21.36 -18.08
CA GLN A 19 -20.49 21.72 -16.88
C GLN A 19 -19.68 21.60 -15.58
N LEU A 20 -18.54 20.90 -15.61
CA LEU A 20 -17.68 20.72 -14.45
C LEU A 20 -16.80 21.95 -14.25
N GLU A 21 -17.24 22.85 -13.38
CA GLU A 21 -16.39 23.92 -12.85
C GLU A 21 -15.50 23.35 -11.73
N LEU A 22 -14.33 22.82 -12.12
CA LEU A 22 -13.38 22.29 -11.14
C LEU A 22 -12.67 23.41 -10.40
N ASP A 23 -12.68 23.35 -9.07
CA ASP A 23 -11.73 24.13 -8.27
C ASP A 23 -10.30 23.55 -8.33
N SER A 24 -9.34 24.25 -7.73
CA SER A 24 -7.94 23.82 -7.72
C SER A 24 -7.72 22.48 -7.01
N PHE A 25 -8.54 22.16 -6.00
CA PHE A 25 -8.45 20.90 -5.26
C PHE A 25 -9.00 19.73 -6.06
N GLN A 26 -10.17 19.90 -6.68
CA GLN A 26 -10.77 18.89 -7.56
C GLN A 26 -9.89 18.60 -8.78
N SER A 27 -9.27 19.64 -9.32
CA SER A 27 -8.27 19.53 -10.37
C SER A 27 -7.05 18.70 -9.92
N ASP A 28 -6.52 18.93 -8.73
CA ASP A 28 -5.41 18.14 -8.17
C ASP A 28 -5.78 16.66 -7.95
N VAL A 29 -6.97 16.40 -7.40
CA VAL A 29 -7.49 15.04 -7.19
C VAL A 29 -7.63 14.30 -8.51
N LEU A 30 -8.27 14.92 -9.50
CA LEU A 30 -8.37 14.37 -10.85
C LEU A 30 -7.07 14.45 -11.64
N ASN A 31 -5.96 14.97 -11.09
CA ASN A 31 -4.64 14.87 -11.70
C ASN A 31 -3.84 13.69 -11.13
N SER A 32 -4.22 13.18 -9.95
CA SER A 32 -3.55 12.06 -9.30
C SER A 32 -3.53 10.79 -10.16
N GLU A 33 -2.34 10.19 -10.30
CA GLU A 33 -2.15 8.99 -11.11
C GLU A 33 -2.89 7.78 -10.52
N THR A 34 -2.82 7.59 -9.20
CA THR A 34 -3.49 6.50 -8.50
C THR A 34 -5.01 6.59 -8.62
N ILE A 35 -5.58 7.78 -8.46
CA ILE A 35 -7.02 8.00 -8.66
C ILE A 35 -7.41 7.75 -10.12
N SER A 36 -6.59 8.19 -11.07
CA SER A 36 -6.84 7.95 -12.49
C SER A 36 -6.82 6.47 -12.84
N GLN A 37 -5.86 5.74 -12.28
CA GLN A 37 -5.77 4.29 -12.44
C GLN A 37 -7.02 3.60 -11.90
N LEU A 38 -7.51 4.02 -10.72
CA LEU A 38 -8.74 3.48 -10.14
C LEU A 38 -9.98 3.79 -11.00
N ILE A 39 -10.07 4.99 -11.56
CA ILE A 39 -11.13 5.36 -12.51
C ILE A 39 -11.04 4.50 -13.77
N PHE A 40 -9.85 4.42 -14.39
CA PHE A 40 -9.64 3.68 -15.64
C PHE A 40 -9.72 2.16 -15.50
N SER A 41 -9.79 1.66 -14.28
CA SER A 41 -10.00 0.24 -13.98
C SER A 41 -11.42 0.00 -13.46
N ASP A 42 -12.33 0.95 -13.64
CA ASP A 42 -13.75 0.88 -13.28
C ASP A 42 -14.02 0.62 -11.78
N PHE A 43 -13.07 0.96 -10.89
CA PHE A 43 -13.28 0.82 -9.45
C PHE A 43 -14.09 1.97 -8.84
N ILE A 44 -14.00 3.17 -9.43
CA ILE A 44 -14.70 4.37 -8.98
C ILE A 44 -14.90 5.33 -10.16
N SER A 45 -16.04 6.02 -10.23
CA SER A 45 -16.32 7.00 -11.28
C SER A 45 -15.72 8.38 -10.96
N VAL A 46 -15.63 9.23 -11.99
CA VAL A 46 -15.23 10.65 -11.82
C VAL A 46 -16.16 11.37 -10.85
N ASP A 47 -17.48 11.11 -10.90
CA ASP A 47 -18.44 11.76 -10.00
C ASP A 47 -18.21 11.36 -8.56
N GLU A 48 -18.06 10.06 -8.31
CA GLU A 48 -17.81 9.54 -6.97
C GLU A 48 -16.52 10.14 -6.38
N VAL A 49 -15.45 10.20 -7.17
CA VAL A 49 -14.19 10.84 -6.78
C VAL A 49 -14.38 12.30 -6.36
N LEU A 50 -15.19 13.06 -7.12
CA LEU A 50 -15.46 14.47 -6.83
C LEU A 50 -16.32 14.68 -5.57
N GLN A 51 -17.03 13.66 -5.11
CA GLN A 51 -17.82 13.69 -3.86
C GLN A 51 -17.05 13.16 -2.64
N LEU A 52 -15.84 12.62 -2.82
CA LEU A 52 -15.05 12.10 -1.71
C LEU A 52 -14.62 13.21 -0.76
N SER A 53 -14.62 12.90 0.53
CA SER A 53 -13.99 13.73 1.55
C SER A 53 -12.46 13.78 1.36
N LEU A 54 -11.81 14.82 1.92
CA LEU A 54 -10.34 14.93 1.90
C LEU A 54 -9.63 13.68 2.47
N ARG A 55 -10.24 13.03 3.48
CA ARG A 55 -9.69 11.80 4.07
C ARG A 55 -9.71 10.66 3.07
N GLU A 56 -10.84 10.45 2.41
CA GLU A 56 -11.04 9.40 1.41
C GLU A 56 -10.13 9.60 0.20
N GLN A 57 -10.05 10.83 -0.30
CA GLN A 57 -9.10 11.20 -1.35
C GLN A 57 -7.65 10.91 -0.92
N SER A 58 -7.28 11.27 0.31
CA SER A 58 -5.93 10.98 0.85
C SER A 58 -5.64 9.49 0.92
N ASN A 59 -6.65 8.64 1.16
CA ASN A 59 -6.48 7.20 1.13
C ASN A 59 -6.25 6.71 -0.31
N LEU A 60 -7.09 7.12 -1.26
CA LEU A 60 -6.98 6.68 -2.66
C LEU A 60 -5.75 7.24 -3.39
N LYS A 61 -5.19 8.38 -2.91
CA LYS A 61 -3.94 8.93 -3.43
C LYS A 61 -2.73 8.04 -3.10
N LEU A 62 -2.82 7.14 -2.11
CA LEU A 62 -1.69 6.27 -1.77
C LEU A 62 -1.51 5.16 -2.80
N HIS A 63 -0.28 5.05 -3.31
CA HIS A 63 0.09 4.04 -4.29
C HIS A 63 -0.11 2.62 -3.78
N SER A 64 0.29 2.35 -2.53
CA SER A 64 0.06 1.08 -1.85
C SER A 64 -1.43 0.71 -1.77
N ILE A 65 -2.32 1.64 -1.44
CA ILE A 65 -3.77 1.38 -1.40
C ILE A 65 -4.30 1.09 -2.81
N CYS A 66 -3.87 1.85 -3.82
CA CYS A 66 -4.21 1.57 -5.22
C CYS A 66 -3.78 0.17 -5.64
N ARG A 67 -2.56 -0.26 -5.26
CA ARG A 67 -2.05 -1.62 -5.52
C ARG A 67 -2.88 -2.69 -4.84
N LEU A 68 -3.29 -2.50 -3.58
CA LEU A 68 -4.12 -3.46 -2.86
C LEU A 68 -5.51 -3.61 -3.48
N ILE A 69 -6.14 -2.50 -3.92
CA ILE A 69 -7.43 -2.52 -4.61
C ILE A 69 -7.31 -3.27 -5.95
N THR A 70 -6.32 -2.88 -6.77
CA THR A 70 -6.12 -3.45 -8.11
C THR A 70 -5.68 -4.91 -8.07
N SER A 71 -5.07 -5.36 -6.96
CA SER A 71 -4.75 -6.77 -6.70
C SER A 71 -5.94 -7.57 -6.14
N GLY A 72 -7.09 -6.93 -5.92
CA GLY A 72 -8.30 -7.56 -5.37
C GLY A 72 -8.22 -7.93 -3.88
N LEU A 73 -7.24 -7.40 -3.15
CA LEU A 73 -7.00 -7.72 -1.74
C LEU A 73 -7.90 -6.90 -0.80
N ILE A 74 -8.36 -5.74 -1.25
CA ILE A 74 -9.34 -4.88 -0.58
C ILE A 74 -10.32 -4.30 -1.61
N THR A 75 -11.51 -3.89 -1.17
CA THR A 75 -12.44 -3.15 -2.02
C THR A 75 -12.19 -1.63 -1.93
N ILE A 76 -12.72 -0.86 -2.89
CA ILE A 76 -12.80 0.61 -2.79
C ILE A 76 -13.47 1.02 -1.48
N LYS A 77 -14.55 0.34 -1.09
CA LYS A 77 -15.30 0.65 0.13
C LYS A 77 -14.42 0.51 1.38
N ASP A 78 -13.60 -0.54 1.46
CA ASP A 78 -12.66 -0.74 2.56
C ASP A 78 -11.61 0.39 2.58
N ALA A 79 -11.06 0.72 1.42
CA ALA A 79 -10.06 1.78 1.28
C ALA A 79 -10.58 3.16 1.72
N LEU A 80 -11.83 3.49 1.39
CA LEU A 80 -12.49 4.72 1.80
C LEU A 80 -12.73 4.78 3.32
N ALA A 81 -12.95 3.62 3.95
CA ALA A 81 -13.22 3.51 5.38
C ALA A 81 -11.97 3.62 6.26
N PHE A 82 -10.76 3.50 5.71
CA PHE A 82 -9.53 3.52 6.51
C PHE A 82 -9.34 4.82 7.29
N ALA A 83 -9.10 4.66 8.59
CA ALA A 83 -8.75 5.75 9.49
C ALA A 83 -7.30 6.22 9.29
N ALA A 84 -6.96 7.38 9.83
CA ALA A 84 -5.62 7.98 9.68
C ALA A 84 -4.48 7.05 10.12
N LYS A 85 -4.65 6.29 11.21
CA LYS A 85 -3.67 5.31 11.67
C LYS A 85 -3.46 4.19 10.64
N GLN A 86 -4.55 3.61 10.14
CA GLN A 86 -4.50 2.54 9.13
C GLN A 86 -3.86 3.03 7.84
N ARG A 87 -4.26 4.23 7.37
CA ARG A 87 -3.62 4.90 6.24
C ARG A 87 -2.12 5.06 6.44
N MET A 88 -1.69 5.50 7.63
CA MET A 88 -0.26 5.64 7.91
C MET A 88 0.48 4.31 7.76
N ILE A 89 -0.04 3.22 8.35
CA ILE A 89 0.57 1.88 8.23
C ILE A 89 0.61 1.44 6.77
N LEU A 90 -0.51 1.55 6.06
CA LEU A 90 -0.66 1.10 4.67
C LEU A 90 0.13 1.96 3.68
N ASN A 91 0.56 3.17 4.03
CA ASN A 91 1.44 3.99 3.19
C ASN A 91 2.84 3.39 2.97
N SER A 92 3.17 2.30 3.67
CA SER A 92 4.44 1.61 3.51
C SER A 92 4.41 0.65 2.34
N GLU A 93 5.28 0.85 1.34
CA GLU A 93 5.41 -0.07 0.20
C GLU A 93 5.90 -1.46 0.66
N LYS A 94 6.78 -1.55 1.66
CA LYS A 94 7.22 -2.83 2.22
C LYS A 94 6.06 -3.61 2.84
N ILE A 95 5.20 -2.93 3.59
CA ILE A 95 3.99 -3.54 4.14
C ILE A 95 3.06 -4.00 3.01
N CYS A 96 2.86 -3.17 1.98
CA CYS A 96 2.08 -3.52 0.81
C CYS A 96 2.63 -4.79 0.12
N ASP A 97 3.94 -4.86 -0.07
CA ASP A 97 4.61 -6.00 -0.68
C ASP A 97 4.45 -7.27 0.16
N LEU A 98 4.56 -7.17 1.50
CA LEU A 98 4.32 -8.31 2.39
C LEU A 98 2.87 -8.82 2.31
N ILE A 99 1.89 -7.94 2.08
CA ILE A 99 0.50 -8.36 1.87
C ILE A 99 0.33 -9.04 0.52
N ILE A 100 0.83 -8.42 -0.55
CA ILE A 100 0.71 -8.94 -1.92
C ILE A 100 1.43 -10.29 -2.09
N THR A 101 2.54 -10.49 -1.37
CA THR A 101 3.28 -11.76 -1.35
C THR A 101 2.77 -12.76 -0.31
N GLU A 102 1.58 -12.52 0.25
CA GLU A 102 0.88 -13.40 1.19
C GLU A 102 1.67 -13.71 2.47
N LYS A 103 2.65 -12.87 2.83
CA LYS A 103 3.39 -12.97 4.10
C LYS A 103 2.62 -12.36 5.26
N MET A 104 1.66 -11.49 4.98
CA MET A 104 0.81 -10.82 5.95
C MET A 104 -0.59 -10.61 5.38
N THR A 105 -1.63 -10.66 6.22
CA THR A 105 -2.99 -10.31 5.80
C THR A 105 -3.25 -8.80 5.95
N VAL A 106 -4.25 -8.30 5.23
CA VAL A 106 -4.75 -6.91 5.44
C VAL A 106 -5.22 -6.74 6.88
N ASP A 107 -5.96 -7.70 7.43
CA ASP A 107 -6.47 -7.62 8.81
C ASP A 107 -5.34 -7.53 9.85
N GLN A 108 -4.29 -8.35 9.73
CA GLN A 108 -3.10 -8.23 10.57
C GLN A 108 -2.48 -6.84 10.45
N THR A 109 -2.37 -6.31 9.24
CA THR A 109 -1.81 -4.98 8.96
C THR A 109 -2.60 -3.87 9.66
N LEU A 110 -3.93 -3.94 9.63
CA LEU A 110 -4.80 -2.93 10.23
C LEU A 110 -4.71 -2.90 11.77
N GLN A 111 -4.26 -3.99 12.39
CA GLN A 111 -4.04 -4.09 13.84
C GLN A 111 -2.64 -3.65 14.28
N LEU A 112 -1.72 -3.40 13.36
CA LEU A 112 -0.34 -3.03 13.70
C LEU A 112 -0.27 -1.76 14.55
N LYS A 113 0.70 -1.77 15.47
CA LYS A 113 1.21 -0.56 16.13
C LYS A 113 2.25 0.10 15.23
N LEU A 114 2.51 1.39 15.48
CA LEU A 114 3.50 2.14 14.69
C LEU A 114 4.91 1.53 14.84
N GLU A 115 5.28 1.12 16.05
CA GLU A 115 6.58 0.47 16.32
C GLU A 115 6.75 -0.83 15.53
N GLN A 116 5.69 -1.64 15.43
CA GLN A 116 5.69 -2.89 14.67
C GLN A 116 5.85 -2.64 13.17
N ARG A 117 5.20 -1.60 12.64
CA ARG A 117 5.42 -1.14 11.27
C ARG A 117 6.87 -0.75 11.05
N ILE A 118 7.46 0.05 11.96
CA ILE A 118 8.87 0.46 11.86
C ILE A 118 9.80 -0.78 11.85
N THR A 119 9.51 -1.80 12.65
CA THR A 119 10.26 -3.07 12.65
C THR A 119 10.17 -3.78 11.30
N LEU A 120 8.97 -3.92 10.74
CA LEU A 120 8.76 -4.54 9.42
C LEU A 120 9.33 -3.71 8.26
N GLU A 121 9.49 -2.40 8.45
CA GLU A 121 10.13 -1.50 7.48
C GLU A 121 11.66 -1.54 7.52
N SER A 122 12.26 -2.12 8.57
CA SER A 122 13.71 -2.32 8.63
C SER A 122 14.17 -3.17 7.45
N GLN A 123 15.27 -2.78 6.79
CA GLN A 123 15.74 -3.45 5.57
C GLN A 123 16.09 -4.92 5.83
N ALA A 124 16.89 -5.17 6.87
CA ALA A 124 17.31 -6.52 7.24
C ALA A 124 16.09 -7.42 7.53
N ILE A 125 15.16 -6.92 8.33
CA ILE A 125 13.96 -7.66 8.73
C ILE A 125 13.04 -7.91 7.54
N TYR A 126 12.75 -6.89 6.75
CA TYR A 126 11.95 -7.03 5.54
C TYR A 126 12.53 -8.09 4.59
N GLU A 127 13.85 -8.09 4.38
CA GLU A 127 14.51 -9.08 3.53
C GLU A 127 14.42 -10.49 4.10
N LEU A 128 14.60 -10.66 5.42
CA LEU A 128 14.44 -11.96 6.07
C LEU A 128 12.99 -12.48 5.96
N VAL A 129 11.99 -11.62 6.17
CA VAL A 129 10.57 -11.97 6.05
C VAL A 129 10.20 -12.30 4.60
N SER A 130 10.58 -11.45 3.65
CA SER A 130 10.27 -11.64 2.22
C SER A 130 10.89 -12.93 1.68
N ARG A 131 12.10 -13.28 2.11
CA ARG A 131 12.77 -14.56 1.80
C ARG A 131 12.24 -15.75 2.60
N GLY A 132 11.29 -15.54 3.52
CA GLY A 132 10.73 -16.60 4.35
C GLY A 132 11.69 -17.18 5.40
N LYS A 133 12.76 -16.46 5.75
CA LYS A 133 13.71 -16.86 6.80
C LYS A 133 13.12 -16.71 8.20
N ILE A 134 12.29 -15.69 8.38
CA ILE A 134 11.47 -15.47 9.57
C ILE A 134 10.05 -15.13 9.13
N THR A 135 9.07 -15.37 10.00
CA THR A 135 7.68 -15.01 9.76
C THR A 135 7.38 -13.60 10.28
N VAL A 136 6.29 -13.00 9.80
CA VAL A 136 5.78 -11.74 10.35
C VAL A 136 5.45 -11.90 11.84
N ASP A 137 4.79 -12.97 12.24
CA ASP A 137 4.42 -13.20 13.64
C ASP A 137 5.65 -13.29 14.56
N GLN A 138 6.73 -13.97 14.13
CA GLN A 138 8.00 -13.97 14.86
C GLN A 138 8.59 -12.57 14.96
N THR A 139 8.53 -11.79 13.88
CA THR A 139 9.05 -10.43 13.83
C THR A 139 8.31 -9.49 14.78
N LEU A 140 6.98 -9.65 14.89
CA LEU A 140 6.13 -8.84 15.77
C LEU A 140 6.33 -9.13 17.26
N GLN A 141 7.00 -10.25 17.60
CA GLN A 141 7.34 -10.64 18.96
C GLN A 141 8.77 -10.25 19.37
N LEU A 142 9.57 -9.73 18.44
CA LEU A 142 10.93 -9.31 18.74
C LEU A 142 10.95 -8.18 19.76
N ASP A 143 11.80 -8.33 20.77
CA ASP A 143 12.18 -7.19 21.60
C ASP A 143 13.18 -6.27 20.87
N LEU A 144 13.51 -5.14 21.49
CA LEU A 144 14.42 -4.17 20.91
C LEU A 144 15.83 -4.74 20.68
N GLU A 145 16.34 -5.58 21.60
CA GLU A 145 17.68 -6.14 21.51
C GLU A 145 17.77 -7.15 20.36
N GLN A 146 16.77 -8.02 20.24
CA GLN A 146 16.65 -8.99 19.15
C GLN A 146 16.51 -8.30 17.80
N ARG A 147 15.74 -7.21 17.75
CA ARG A 147 15.63 -6.38 16.54
C ARG A 147 16.99 -5.81 16.14
N ILE A 148 17.69 -5.15 17.07
CA ILE A 148 19.01 -4.56 16.81
C ILE A 148 20.00 -5.64 16.40
N ALA A 149 19.92 -6.82 17.03
CA ALA A 149 20.74 -7.97 16.69
C ALA A 149 20.51 -8.40 15.23
N LEU A 150 19.26 -8.54 14.77
CA LEU A 150 18.96 -8.88 13.37
C LEU A 150 19.36 -7.80 12.36
N GLU A 151 19.45 -6.54 12.80
CA GLU A 151 19.97 -5.43 11.99
C GLU A 151 21.51 -5.42 11.91
N SER A 152 22.20 -6.21 12.75
CA SER A 152 23.65 -6.42 12.64
C SER A 152 23.97 -7.29 11.44
N GLN A 153 24.90 -6.82 10.59
CA GLN A 153 25.32 -7.51 9.37
C GLN A 153 25.71 -8.98 9.63
N VAL A 154 26.46 -9.24 10.70
CA VAL A 154 26.94 -10.60 11.03
C VAL A 154 25.77 -11.54 11.31
N ILE A 155 24.80 -11.10 12.11
CA ILE A 155 23.65 -11.92 12.48
C ILE A 155 22.70 -12.06 11.30
N TYR A 156 22.44 -10.97 10.57
CA TYR A 156 21.65 -11.02 9.34
C TYR A 156 22.21 -12.05 8.36
N GLU A 157 23.52 -12.08 8.12
CA GLU A 157 24.17 -13.05 7.24
C GLU A 157 24.03 -14.48 7.76
N LEU A 158 24.19 -14.70 9.07
CA LEU A 158 24.02 -16.02 9.68
C LEU A 158 22.60 -16.55 9.51
N VAL A 159 21.58 -15.71 9.71
CA VAL A 159 20.17 -16.09 9.55
C VAL A 159 19.79 -16.24 8.06
N SER A 160 20.40 -15.44 7.20
CA SER A 160 20.12 -15.45 5.75
C SER A 160 20.68 -16.68 5.03
N ARG A 161 21.71 -17.34 5.58
CA ARG A 161 22.27 -18.55 4.98
C ARG A 161 21.20 -19.63 4.80
N ASP A 162 21.18 -20.27 3.65
CA ASP A 162 20.45 -21.52 3.47
C ASP A 162 21.25 -22.61 4.15
N ASN A 163 20.70 -23.21 5.21
CA ASN A 163 21.21 -24.49 5.71
C ASN A 163 20.83 -25.57 4.69
N SER A 164 21.53 -25.62 3.55
CA SER A 164 21.51 -26.80 2.69
C SER A 164 22.29 -27.90 3.41
N PRO A 165 21.71 -29.07 3.71
CA PRO A 165 22.45 -30.18 4.31
C PRO A 165 23.43 -30.86 3.33
N TYR A 166 23.58 -30.38 2.09
CA TYR A 166 24.28 -31.11 1.03
C TYR A 166 25.24 -30.23 0.19
N ALA A 167 26.12 -29.47 0.85
CA ALA A 167 27.31 -28.91 0.19
C ALA A 167 28.57 -29.67 0.63
N LEU A 168 28.58 -30.99 0.40
CA LEU A 168 29.78 -31.82 0.38
C LEU A 168 29.63 -32.87 -0.71
N THR A 169 30.12 -32.54 -1.90
CA THR A 169 30.67 -33.51 -2.87
C THR A 169 31.87 -32.88 -3.53
#